data_AF-A0A813BLA3-F1
#
_entry.id   AF-A0A813BLA3-F1
#
_cell.length_a   1.000
_cell.length_b   1.000
_cell.length_c   1.000
_cell.angle_alpha   90.00
_cell.angle_beta   90.00
_cell.angle_gamma   90.00
#
_symmetry.space_group_name_H-M   'P 1'
#
loop_
_entity.id
_entity.type
_entity.pdbx_description
1 polymer ?
#
loop_
_entity_poly.entity_id
_entity_poly.type
_entity_poly.pdbx_seq_one_letter_code
_entity_poly.pdbx_strand_id
1 'polypeptide(L)'
;VLTSSIAQAGRAQQWRKAVVLLEEACCRRLRLNIIVTNAAMAACEKAKQWQAVLALLSSRESDMVGWNSALSACEKGGAWPVALSLYDEIV
;
A
#
# COMPACT_ATOMS: atom_id res chain seq x y z
N VAL A 1 2.78 -12.02 -15.01
CA VAL A 1 2.07 -10.96 -15.77
C VAL A 1 1.36 -9.98 -14.84
N LEU A 2 0.45 -10.42 -13.97
CA LEU A 2 -0.24 -9.51 -13.02
C LEU A 2 0.70 -8.81 -12.02
N THR A 3 1.70 -9.53 -11.49
CA THR A 3 2.69 -8.99 -10.55
C THR A 3 3.56 -7.87 -11.17
N SER A 4 3.99 -8.06 -12.42
CA SER A 4 4.77 -7.08 -13.17
C SER A 4 3.96 -5.84 -13.53
N SER A 5 2.67 -6.00 -13.85
CA SER A 5 1.77 -4.87 -14.15
C SER A 5 1.51 -3.98 -12.94
N ILE A 6 1.34 -4.56 -11.74
CA ILE A 6 1.19 -3.80 -10.49
C ILE A 6 2.51 -3.12 -10.09
N ALA A 7 3.65 -3.81 -10.21
CA ALA A 7 4.96 -3.21 -9.95
C ALA A 7 5.28 -2.06 -10.92
N GLN A 8 4.82 -2.15 -12.16
CA GLN A 8 4.91 -1.07 -13.13
C GLN A 8 3.94 0.07 -12.79
N ALA A 9 2.74 -0.22 -12.31
CA ALA A 9 1.78 0.77 -11.83
C ALA A 9 2.32 1.56 -10.61
N GLY A 10 3.06 0.90 -9.71
CA GLY A 10 3.76 1.56 -8.60
C GLY A 10 4.93 2.44 -9.03
N ARG A 11 5.57 2.11 -10.16
CA ARG A 11 6.56 3.01 -10.79
C ARG A 11 5.91 4.17 -11.56
N ALA A 12 4.74 3.95 -12.16
CA ALA A 12 4.05 4.92 -13.00
C ALA A 12 3.08 5.87 -12.26
N GLN A 13 3.07 5.89 -10.92
CA GLN A 13 2.10 6.63 -10.10
C GLN A 13 0.61 6.29 -10.37
N GLN A 14 0.32 5.15 -10.99
CA GLN A 14 -1.04 4.73 -11.31
C GLN A 14 -1.66 3.93 -10.17
N TRP A 15 -1.77 4.55 -8.98
CA TRP A 15 -2.30 3.91 -7.78
C TRP A 15 -3.69 3.29 -7.99
N ARG A 16 -4.57 3.96 -8.78
CA ARG A 16 -5.90 3.43 -9.10
C ARG A 16 -5.86 2.08 -9.82
N LYS A 17 -4.96 1.94 -10.81
CA LYS A 17 -4.81 0.65 -11.51
C LYS A 17 -4.18 -0.40 -10.60
N ALA A 18 -3.25 0.00 -9.74
CA ALA A 18 -2.66 -0.91 -8.76
C ALA A 18 -3.71 -1.45 -7.79
N VAL A 19 -4.62 -0.61 -7.29
CA VAL A 19 -5.70 -0.99 -6.36
C VAL A 19 -6.72 -1.91 -7.03
N VAL A 20 -7.21 -1.57 -8.23
CA VAL A 20 -8.17 -2.41 -8.96
C VAL A 20 -7.59 -3.79 -9.25
N LEU A 21 -6.33 -3.85 -9.68
CA LEU A 21 -5.64 -5.13 -9.91
C LEU A 21 -5.40 -5.92 -8.60
N LEU A 22 -5.28 -5.23 -7.47
CA LEU A 22 -5.17 -5.84 -6.15
C LEU A 22 -6.50 -6.43 -5.69
N GLU A 23 -7.61 -5.71 -5.87
CA GLU A 23 -8.97 -6.21 -5.61
C GLU A 23 -9.26 -7.45 -6.46
N GLU A 24 -8.91 -7.42 -7.74
CA GLU A 24 -9.05 -8.57 -8.65
C GLU A 24 -8.21 -9.79 -8.20
N ALA A 25 -6.99 -9.54 -7.72
CA ALA A 25 -6.12 -10.58 -7.19
C ALA A 25 -6.57 -11.11 -5.82
N CYS A 26 -7.17 -10.25 -4.98
CA CYS A 26 -7.74 -10.60 -3.68
C CYS A 26 -8.99 -11.46 -3.85
N CYS A 27 -9.89 -11.09 -4.78
CA CYS A 27 -11.04 -11.89 -5.19
C CYS A 27 -10.66 -13.29 -5.69
N ARG A 28 -9.47 -13.43 -6.29
CA ARG A 28 -8.96 -14.73 -6.75
C ARG A 28 -8.36 -15.60 -5.66
N ARG A 29 -8.31 -15.16 -4.39
CA ARG A 29 -7.65 -15.85 -3.25
C ARG A 29 -6.24 -16.35 -3.55
N LEU A 30 -5.59 -15.81 -4.58
CA LEU A 30 -4.18 -16.05 -4.81
C LEU A 30 -3.49 -15.45 -3.59
N ARG A 31 -2.63 -16.21 -2.90
CA ARG A 31 -1.74 -15.65 -1.87
C ARG A 31 -1.04 -14.46 -2.51
N LEU A 32 -1.57 -13.26 -2.28
CA LEU A 32 -1.01 -12.02 -2.77
C LEU A 32 0.42 -12.03 -2.24
N ASN A 33 1.39 -12.08 -3.13
CA ASN A 33 2.76 -12.14 -2.69
C ASN A 33 3.06 -10.79 -2.01
N ILE A 34 3.84 -10.81 -0.92
CA ILE A 34 4.23 -9.60 -0.17
C ILE A 34 4.74 -8.51 -1.11
N ILE A 35 5.45 -8.92 -2.17
CA ILE A 35 5.96 -8.08 -3.25
C ILE A 35 4.86 -7.26 -3.95
N VAL A 36 3.67 -7.86 -4.20
CA VAL A 36 2.56 -7.20 -4.90
C VAL A 36 1.92 -6.13 -4.03
N THR A 37 1.68 -6.46 -2.77
CA THR A 37 1.11 -5.52 -1.80
C THR A 37 2.06 -4.37 -1.52
N ASN A 38 3.36 -4.65 -1.34
CA ASN A 38 4.39 -3.61 -1.17
C ASN A 38 4.48 -2.70 -2.39
N ALA A 39 4.36 -3.23 -3.61
CA ALA A 39 4.35 -2.41 -4.81
C ALA A 39 3.15 -1.47 -4.89
N ALA A 40 1.97 -1.92 -4.43
CA ALA A 40 0.78 -1.09 -4.38
C ALA A 40 0.84 -0.04 -3.26
N MET A 41 1.36 -0.40 -2.08
CA MET A 41 1.60 0.55 -1.00
C MET A 41 2.59 1.65 -1.43
N ALA A 42 3.68 1.29 -2.12
CA ALA A 42 4.61 2.27 -2.69
C ALA A 42 3.94 3.17 -3.77
N ALA A 43 2.97 2.63 -4.53
CA ALA A 43 2.18 3.41 -5.48
C ALA A 43 1.31 4.45 -4.76
N CYS A 44 0.61 4.01 -3.70
CA CYS A 44 -0.27 4.83 -2.88
C CYS A 44 0.52 5.87 -2.07
N GLU A 45 1.73 5.53 -1.60
CA GLU A 45 2.68 6.45 -0.98
C GLU A 45 3.04 7.60 -1.91
N LYS A 46 3.44 7.29 -3.16
CA LYS A 46 3.75 8.31 -4.16
C LYS A 46 2.54 9.16 -4.53
N ALA A 47 1.35 8.57 -4.48
CA ALA A 47 0.10 9.25 -4.76
C ALA A 47 -0.47 10.03 -3.56
N LYS A 48 0.21 10.03 -2.40
CA LYS A 48 -0.24 10.66 -1.16
C LYS A 48 -1.58 10.12 -0.64
N GLN A 49 -1.92 8.88 -1.02
CA GLN A 49 -3.19 8.22 -0.67
C GLN A 49 -3.00 7.37 0.59
N TRP A 50 -2.85 8.02 1.74
CA TRP A 50 -2.63 7.37 3.03
C TRP A 50 -3.79 6.46 3.45
N GLN A 51 -5.03 6.82 3.12
CA GLN A 51 -6.23 6.01 3.39
C GLN A 51 -6.19 4.65 2.68
N ALA A 52 -5.75 4.64 1.42
CA ALA A 52 -5.63 3.41 0.64
C ALA A 52 -4.50 2.52 1.16
N VAL A 53 -3.37 3.12 1.57
CA VAL A 53 -2.28 2.36 2.21
C VAL A 53 -2.76 1.72 3.51
N LEU A 54 -3.50 2.46 4.34
CA LEU A 54 -4.04 1.96 5.61
C LEU A 54 -5.03 0.81 5.44
N ALA A 55 -5.93 0.91 4.46
CA ALA A 55 -6.86 -0.17 4.15
C ALA A 55 -6.13 -1.44 3.66
N LEU A 56 -5.03 -1.28 2.92
CA LEU A 56 -4.18 -2.39 2.50
C LEU A 56 -3.42 -2.97 3.70
N LEU A 57 -2.96 -2.12 4.61
CA LEU A 57 -2.15 -2.48 5.76
C LEU A 57 -2.95 -3.23 6.83
N SER A 58 -4.21 -2.85 7.07
CA SER A 58 -5.11 -3.54 8.01
C SER A 58 -5.62 -4.88 7.47
N SER A 59 -5.63 -5.06 6.14
CA SER A 59 -6.10 -6.31 5.52
C SER A 59 -5.11 -7.48 5.64
N ARG A 60 -3.87 -7.24 6.11
CA ARG A 60 -2.80 -8.25 6.14
C ARG A 60 -1.71 -7.94 7.16
N GLU A 61 -1.06 -8.99 7.69
CA GLU A 61 0.31 -8.90 8.24
C GLU A 61 1.23 -8.21 7.23
N SER A 62 1.48 -6.93 7.48
CA SER A 62 2.29 -6.08 6.63
C SER A 62 3.69 -5.99 7.25
N ASP A 63 4.69 -6.30 6.43
CA ASP A 63 6.09 -6.23 6.84
C ASP A 63 6.51 -4.78 7.12
N MET A 64 7.68 -4.59 7.72
CA MET A 64 8.28 -3.27 7.99
C MET A 64 8.25 -2.31 6.78
N VAL A 65 8.33 -2.84 5.55
CA VAL A 65 8.22 -2.05 4.32
C VAL A 65 6.83 -1.40 4.16
N GLY A 66 5.77 -2.13 4.51
CA GLY A 66 4.39 -1.61 4.43
C GLY A 66 4.13 -0.51 5.43
N TRP A 67 4.58 -0.68 6.67
CA TRP A 67 4.50 0.34 7.71
C TRP A 67 5.26 1.60 7.34
N ASN A 68 6.49 1.46 6.80
CA ASN A 68 7.26 2.60 6.31
C ASN A 68 6.57 3.34 5.14
N SER A 69 5.97 2.61 4.20
CA SER A 69 5.18 3.23 3.13
C SER A 69 3.92 3.93 3.66
N ALA A 70 3.28 3.42 4.70
CA ALA A 70 2.13 4.05 5.35
C ALA A 70 2.51 5.35 6.06
N LEU A 71 3.59 5.32 6.84
CA LEU A 71 4.17 6.50 7.50
C LEU A 71 4.55 7.58 6.48
N SER A 72 5.27 7.21 5.42
CA SER A 72 5.66 8.13 4.34
C SER A 72 4.44 8.67 3.57
N ALA A 73 3.40 7.85 3.36
CA ALA A 73 2.15 8.30 2.76
C ALA A 73 1.41 9.32 3.64
N CYS A 74 1.38 9.09 4.97
CA CYS A 74 0.76 9.99 5.94
C CYS A 74 1.52 11.32 6.04
N GLU A 75 2.86 11.28 6.06
CA GLU A 75 3.72 12.46 6.02
C GLU A 75 3.44 13.28 4.76
N LYS A 76 3.50 12.65 3.58
CA LYS A 76 3.27 13.34 2.29
C LYS A 76 1.83 13.80 2.09
N GLY A 77 0.88 13.12 2.71
CA GLY A 77 -0.55 13.43 2.69
C GLY A 77 -1.01 14.45 3.74
N GLY A 78 -0.11 14.92 4.60
CA GLY A 78 -0.44 15.86 5.69
C GLY A 78 -1.24 15.23 6.83
N ALA A 79 -1.36 13.91 6.87
CA ALA A 79 -2.07 13.14 7.89
C ALA A 79 -1.13 12.70 9.02
N TRP A 80 -0.35 13.64 9.57
CA TRP A 80 0.58 13.37 10.67
C TRP A 80 -0.06 12.79 11.94
N PRO A 81 -1.32 13.13 12.34
CA PRO A 81 -1.92 12.53 13.54
C PRO A 81 -2.16 11.03 13.36
N VAL A 82 -2.49 10.63 12.13
CA VAL A 82 -2.71 9.23 11.75
C VAL A 82 -1.38 8.48 11.70
N ALA A 83 -0.30 9.13 11.24
CA ALA A 83 1.05 8.57 11.30
C ALA A 83 1.49 8.27 12.74
N LEU A 84 1.12 9.14 13.69
CA LEU A 84 1.45 9.00 15.10
C LEU A 84 0.67 7.85 15.77
N SER A 85 -0.63 7.73 15.48
CA SER A 85 -1.42 6.58 15.97
C SER A 85 -0.92 5.26 15.38
N LEU A 86 -0.51 5.26 14.11
CA LEU A 86 0.14 4.12 13.47
C LEU A 86 1.44 3.74 14.17
N TYR A 87 2.29 4.73 14.49
CA TYR A 87 3.57 4.48 15.16
C TYR A 87 3.38 3.91 16.56
N ASP A 88 2.38 4.39 17.30
CA ASP A 88 2.02 3.89 18.64
C ASP A 88 1.48 2.45 18.59
N GLU A 89 0.86 2.05 17.47
CA GLU A 89 0.38 0.67 17.26
C GLU A 89 1.50 -0.33 16.90
N ILE A 90 2.66 0.18 16.44
CA ILE A 90 3.82 -0.63 16.01
C ILE A 90 4.84 -0.86 17.13
N VAL A 91 4.92 0.06 18.11
CA VAL A 91 5.85 0.02 19.25
C VAL A 91 5.35 -0.93 20.34
#